data_AF-A0A942Y3P8-F1
#
_entry.id   AF-A0A942Y3P8-F1
#
_cell.length_a   1.000
_cell.length_b   1.000
_cell.length_c   1.000
_cell.angle_alpha   90.00
_cell.angle_beta   90.00
_cell.angle_gamma   90.00
#
_symmetry.space_group_name_H-M   'P 1'
#
loop_
_entity.id
_entity.type
_entity.pdbx_description
1 polymer ?
#
loop_
_entity_poly.entity_id
_entity_poly.type
_entity_poly.pdbx_seq_one_letter_code
_entity_poly.pdbx_strand_id
1 'polypeptide(L)'
;MTKNYLSGSIIFFGVCLLISAWWISSGLRDIQFSSGTGEVTVSQQEQANYELIIADKKNLILFNKEVGEYWIKSIDNTGTSNGWVHQPAPGWSE
;
A
#
# COMPACT_ATOMS: atom_id res chain seq x y z
N MET A 1 -35.78 45.29 0.57
CA MET A 1 -35.91 43.83 0.33
C MET A 1 -34.58 43.16 -0.07
N THR A 2 -33.42 43.81 -0.01
CA THR A 2 -32.12 43.25 -0.46
C THR A 2 -31.36 42.45 0.61
N LYS A 3 -31.66 42.68 1.90
CA LYS A 3 -30.92 42.09 3.04
C LYS A 3 -31.10 40.57 3.17
N ASN A 4 -32.23 40.04 2.71
CA ASN A 4 -32.54 38.61 2.77
C ASN A 4 -31.80 37.81 1.68
N TYR A 5 -31.52 38.45 0.53
CA TYR A 5 -30.77 37.82 -0.57
C TYR A 5 -29.30 37.62 -0.21
N LEU A 6 -28.70 38.59 0.50
CA LEU A 6 -27.33 38.45 0.99
C LEU A 6 -27.20 37.31 2.00
N SER A 7 -28.13 37.21 2.95
CA SER A 7 -28.11 36.10 3.91
C SER A 7 -28.32 34.74 3.23
N GLY A 8 -29.20 34.68 2.22
CA GLY A 8 -29.42 33.47 1.43
C GLY A 8 -28.19 33.05 0.63
N SER A 9 -27.45 34.00 0.05
CA SER A 9 -26.24 33.69 -0.71
C SER A 9 -25.12 33.13 0.16
N ILE A 10 -24.96 33.64 1.40
CA ILE A 10 -23.97 33.09 2.35
C ILE A 10 -24.31 31.64 2.72
N ILE A 11 -25.58 31.35 3.00
CA ILE A 11 -26.02 30.01 3.40
C ILE A 11 -25.82 29.04 2.22
N PHE A 12 -26.23 29.43 1.03
CA PHE A 12 -26.06 28.64 -0.19
C PHE A 12 -24.57 28.38 -0.49
N PHE A 13 -23.72 29.39 -0.31
CA PHE A 13 -22.28 29.25 -0.48
C PHE A 13 -21.69 28.26 0.53
N GLY A 14 -22.12 28.30 1.79
CA GLY A 14 -21.71 27.33 2.81
C GLY A 14 -22.09 25.88 2.45
N VAL A 15 -23.30 25.66 1.95
CA VAL A 15 -23.74 24.33 1.49
C VAL A 15 -22.90 23.86 0.29
N CYS A 16 -22.60 24.73 -0.67
CA CYS A 16 -21.73 24.42 -1.80
C CYS A 16 -20.32 24.01 -1.37
N LEU A 17 -19.75 24.68 -0.36
CA LEU A 17 -18.44 24.31 0.18
C LEU A 17 -18.46 22.92 0.83
N LEU A 18 -19.51 22.60 1.60
CA LEU A 18 -19.63 21.28 2.23
C LEU A 18 -19.77 20.16 1.20
N ILE A 19 -20.58 20.36 0.16
CA ILE A 19 -20.74 19.38 -0.94
C ILE A 19 -19.41 19.22 -1.70
N SER A 20 -18.72 20.32 -1.99
CA SER A 20 -17.43 20.29 -2.68
C SER A 20 -16.36 19.57 -1.86
N ALA A 21 -16.30 19.81 -0.55
CA ALA A 21 -15.39 19.12 0.37
C ALA A 21 -15.70 17.61 0.45
N TRP A 22 -16.97 17.22 0.39
CA TRP A 22 -17.35 15.81 0.36
C TRP A 22 -16.93 15.13 -0.96
N TRP A 23 -17.14 15.80 -2.09
CA TRP A 23 -16.70 15.28 -3.38
C TRP A 23 -15.18 15.17 -3.49
N ILE A 24 -14.44 16.18 -3.00
CA ILE A 24 -12.97 16.10 -3.00
C ILE A 24 -12.47 15.00 -2.08
N SER A 25 -13.07 14.81 -0.90
CA SER A 25 -12.71 13.74 0.04
C SER A 25 -12.98 12.36 -0.56
N SER A 26 -14.11 12.19 -1.25
CA SER A 26 -14.45 10.94 -1.94
C SER A 26 -13.50 10.66 -3.10
N GLY A 27 -13.16 11.71 -3.87
CA GLY A 27 -12.19 11.63 -4.96
C GLY A 27 -10.79 11.30 -4.47
N LEU A 28 -10.31 11.94 -3.40
CA LEU A 28 -9.01 11.61 -2.79
C LEU A 28 -8.98 10.18 -2.25
N ARG A 29 -10.07 9.70 -1.65
CA ARG A 29 -10.18 8.31 -1.20
C ARG A 29 -10.11 7.36 -2.39
N ASP A 30 -10.84 7.63 -3.47
CA ASP A 30 -10.82 6.80 -4.68
C ASP A 30 -9.44 6.84 -5.37
N ILE A 31 -8.81 8.02 -5.44
CA ILE A 31 -7.44 8.17 -5.92
C ILE A 31 -6.46 7.42 -5.01
N GLN A 32 -6.62 7.40 -3.70
CA GLN A 32 -5.78 6.58 -2.80
C GLN A 32 -5.97 5.08 -3.06
N PHE A 33 -7.18 4.63 -3.39
CA PHE A 33 -7.46 3.23 -3.75
C PHE A 33 -7.04 2.86 -5.18
N SER A 34 -7.04 3.82 -6.11
CA SER A 34 -6.82 3.61 -7.55
C SER A 34 -5.39 3.97 -8.00
N SER A 35 -4.71 4.86 -7.26
CA SER A 35 -3.28 5.13 -7.39
C SER A 35 -2.51 4.03 -6.69
N GLY A 36 -2.34 2.90 -7.38
CA GLY A 36 -1.38 1.85 -7.02
C GLY A 36 0.07 2.35 -7.08
N THR A 37 0.40 3.37 -6.30
CA THR A 37 1.76 3.89 -6.11
C THR A 37 2.13 3.74 -4.64
N GLY A 38 2.52 2.50 -4.28
CA GLY A 38 3.53 2.28 -3.25
C GLY A 38 3.08 2.09 -1.81
N GLU A 39 1.83 2.34 -1.43
CA GLU A 39 1.32 1.80 -0.16
C GLU A 39 0.70 0.44 -0.42
N VAL A 40 1.55 -0.59 -0.29
CA VAL A 40 1.08 -1.90 0.10
C VAL A 40 0.36 -1.68 1.43
N THR A 41 -0.95 -1.47 1.38
CA THR A 41 -1.80 -1.72 2.52
C THR A 41 -1.69 -3.22 2.77
N VAL A 42 -0.65 -3.59 3.50
CA VAL A 42 -0.69 -4.80 4.30
C VAL A 42 -1.84 -4.51 5.25
N SER A 43 -3.05 -4.89 4.84
CA SER A 43 -4.05 -5.33 5.79
C SER A 43 -3.29 -6.37 6.58
N GLN A 44 -2.75 -5.95 7.73
CA GLN A 44 -2.11 -6.80 8.70
C GLN A 44 -3.25 -7.63 9.29
N GLN A 45 -3.83 -8.51 8.48
CA GLN A 45 -4.37 -9.75 8.97
C GLN A 45 -3.17 -10.45 9.58
N GLU A 46 -3.06 -10.29 10.89
CA GLU A 46 -2.47 -11.09 11.98
C GLU A 46 -1.66 -12.38 11.71
N GLN A 47 -1.52 -12.88 10.48
CA GLN A 47 -0.91 -14.15 10.12
C GLN A 47 -0.18 -14.08 8.78
N ALA A 48 0.63 -13.04 8.55
CA ALA A 48 1.63 -13.12 7.49
C ALA A 48 2.74 -14.07 7.96
N ASN A 49 2.59 -15.37 7.68
CA ASN A 49 3.56 -16.42 8.05
C ASN A 49 4.91 -16.25 7.35
N TYR A 50 4.99 -15.31 6.40
CA TYR A 50 6.19 -14.95 5.66
C TYR A 50 6.74 -13.61 6.14
N GLU A 51 8.02 -13.59 6.50
CA GLU A 51 8.80 -12.38 6.78
C GLU A 51 9.75 -12.05 5.63
N LEU A 52 9.83 -10.76 5.28
CA LEU A 52 10.83 -10.26 4.35
C LEU A 52 12.11 -9.89 5.11
N ILE A 53 13.19 -10.60 4.81
CA ILE A 53 14.53 -10.35 5.33
C ILE A 53 15.37 -9.75 4.21
N ILE A 54 15.89 -8.55 4.44
CA ILE A 54 16.83 -7.90 3.53
C ILE A 54 18.23 -8.35 3.95
N ALA A 55 18.77 -9.35 3.24
CA ALA A 55 20.10 -9.89 3.56
C ALA A 55 21.24 -8.96 3.10
N ASP A 56 21.07 -8.32 1.93
CA ASP A 56 22.01 -7.33 1.39
C ASP A 56 21.28 -6.43 0.37
N LYS A 57 21.94 -5.39 -0.13
CA LYS A 57 21.46 -4.49 -1.20
C LYS A 57 21.06 -5.22 -2.49
N LYS A 58 21.50 -6.46 -2.65
CA LYS A 58 21.26 -7.29 -3.85
C LYS A 58 20.40 -8.52 -3.58
N ASN A 59 20.10 -8.85 -2.33
CA ASN A 59 19.43 -10.11 -1.99
C ASN A 59 18.24 -9.86 -1.07
N LEU A 60 17.06 -10.26 -1.55
CA LEU A 60 15.82 -10.29 -0.78
C LEU A 60 15.48 -11.74 -0.44
N ILE A 61 15.09 -11.98 0.82
CA ILE A 61 14.68 -13.31 1.30
C ILE A 61 13.26 -13.21 1.83
N LEU A 62 12.32 -14.02 1.34
CA LEU A 62 11.05 -14.28 2.03
C LEU A 62 11.18 -15.57 2.83
N PHE A 63 10.99 -15.50 4.14
CA PHE A 63 11.12 -16.63 5.05
C PHE A 63 9.77 -17.00 5.65
N ASN A 64 9.35 -18.26 5.52
CA ASN A 64 8.16 -18.80 6.16
C ASN A 64 8.51 -19.34 7.56
N LYS A 65 7.93 -18.74 8.61
CA LYS A 65 8.18 -19.15 10.00
C LYS A 65 7.60 -20.51 10.37
N GLU A 66 6.51 -20.93 9.72
CA GLU A 66 5.81 -22.16 10.07
C GLU A 66 6.49 -23.40 9.49
N VAL A 67 6.95 -23.29 8.24
CA VAL A 67 7.50 -24.43 7.47
C VAL A 67 9.03 -24.36 7.38
N GLY A 68 9.64 -23.21 7.69
CA GLY A 68 11.09 -23.00 7.55
C GLY A 68 11.55 -22.80 6.10
N GLU A 69 10.63 -22.72 5.14
CA GLU A 69 10.94 -22.46 3.74
C GLU A 69 11.44 -21.04 3.50
N TYR A 70 12.35 -20.86 2.56
CA TYR A 70 12.75 -19.53 2.13
C TYR A 70 12.84 -19.39 0.62
N TRP A 71 12.51 -18.19 0.17
CA TRP A 71 12.56 -17.77 -1.23
C TRP A 71 13.60 -16.67 -1.36
N ILE A 72 14.54 -16.84 -2.27
CA ILE A 72 15.59 -15.85 -2.53
C ILE A 72 15.33 -15.17 -3.86
N LYS A 73 15.49 -13.85 -3.88
CA LYS A 73 15.48 -13.03 -5.07
C LYS A 73 16.74 -12.18 -5.11
N SER A 74 17.58 -12.46 -6.11
CA SER A 74 18.78 -11.67 -6.40
C SER A 74 18.44 -10.56 -7.38
N ILE A 75 18.78 -9.33 -7.00
CA ILE A 75 18.65 -8.12 -7.80
C ILE A 75 20.03 -7.82 -8.38
N ASP A 76 20.14 -7.88 -9.70
CA ASP A 76 21.39 -7.54 -10.39
C ASP A 76 21.59 -6.01 -10.41
N ASN A 77 22.83 -5.54 -10.59
CA ASN A 77 23.18 -4.11 -10.58
C ASN A 77 22.46 -3.28 -11.67
N THR A 78 21.81 -3.94 -12.63
CA THR A 78 20.99 -3.33 -13.67
C THR A 78 19.55 -3.08 -13.24
N GLY A 79 19.18 -3.44 -12.00
CA GLY A 79 17.80 -3.40 -11.50
C GLY A 79 16.92 -4.54 -12.02
N THR A 80 17.48 -5.43 -12.85
CA THR A 80 16.81 -6.65 -13.30
C THR A 80 16.86 -7.64 -12.16
N SER A 81 15.70 -8.07 -11.68
CA SER A 81 15.65 -9.12 -10.69
C SER A 81 15.47 -10.47 -11.35
N ASN A 82 16.26 -11.44 -10.92
CA ASN A 82 15.98 -12.84 -11.21
C ASN A 82 14.68 -13.25 -10.51
N GLY A 83 13.97 -14.24 -11.05
CA GLY A 83 12.75 -14.75 -10.44
C GLY A 83 12.98 -15.27 -9.02
N TRP A 84 11.91 -15.45 -8.25
CA TRP A 84 12.02 -16.05 -6.91
C TRP A 84 12.49 -17.50 -7.02
N VAL A 85 13.57 -17.84 -6.30
CA VAL A 85 14.12 -19.20 -6.23
C VAL A 85 13.78 -19.78 -4.86
N HIS A 86 13.01 -20.87 -4.84
CA HIS A 86 12.74 -21.63 -3.63
C HIS A 86 13.99 -22.39 -3.19
N GLN A 87 14.34 -22.33 -1.90
CA GLN A 87 15.40 -23.14 -1.34
C GLN A 87 14.94 -23.78 -0.02
N PRO A 88 15.29 -25.05 0.22
CA PRO A 88 14.99 -25.73 1.48
C PRO A 88 15.87 -25.19 2.61
N ALA A 89 15.30 -25.11 3.82
CA ALA A 89 15.97 -24.71 5.06
C ALA A 89 17.37 -25.33 5.19
N PRO A 90 18.44 -24.55 5.42
CA PRO A 90 19.76 -25.12 5.69
C PRO A 90 19.69 -25.92 6.99
N GLY A 91 19.69 -27.25 6.87
CA GLY A 91 19.51 -28.18 7.98
C GLY A 91 18.52 -29.33 7.71
N TRP A 92 17.77 -29.29 6.61
CA TRP A 92 16.95 -30.42 6.14
C TRP A 92 17.61 -31.06 4.92
N SER A 93 18.71 -31.78 5.17
CA SER A 93 19.20 -32.82 4.27
C SER A 93 18.67 -34.14 4.78
N GLU A 94 17.84 -34.83 3.98
CA GLU A 94 17.79 -36.29 4.03
C GLU A 94 19.04 -36.87 3.34
#